data_AF-A0A0F9ZGI8-F1
#
_entry.id   AF-A0A0F9ZGI8-F1
#
_cell.length_a   1.000
_cell.length_b   1.000
_cell.length_c   1.000
_cell.angle_alpha   90.00
_cell.angle_beta   90.00
_cell.angle_gamma   90.00
#
_symmetry.space_group_name_H-M   'P 1'
#
loop_
_entity.id
_entity.type
_entity.pdbx_description
1 polymer ?
#
loop_
_entity_poly.entity_id
_entity_poly.type
_entity_poly.pdbx_seq_one_letter_code
_entity_poly.pdbx_strand_id
1 'polypeptide(L)'
;MLRAIKNFLFFLTITILELSILTSVFNDLLLEQENLKIYAAQTTYTSGSGNWTSPITGNITVECWAAGGGGGRGGTGNGDGGGGGGGGQYSIKVISVTKNTQYAYSVGSGGTAGTTVTLDGGNGGDTSFATNTVVAKGGTGGLSYANGMTAGVGNTAGGVGDTVRFGGNGANGTGTNSGGGGGGAGSNTAGGNATTTTGGTGGSLNGGNGGDGTIANGAVGSPGSAYGGGGGGGTKNSNGGSGAGGYIVITYSDNTAPTVTLNTLNGNNFGTDITPTLEFTGNDDLYLDDIEYNIQIDNNSDCSTPILDKVSTTDLGFLNTVSGGDTHPFNSGQKVSYTVQSGEELNTGTYYWRVRAIDPGGTNTYGSWSGIYSFTVDTGISITLTSDGSIQYGTIPSSTSKNTIQLPDTQTIQNNGSSTVNLVIKTSNATGGTQWTLGSSPGNDIFVKEFSTNSGSSWTKFTTVDTYQSLSSSVTPTSSVNFDLQITVPSVTTDYQQKSITITVMAVLP
;
A
#
# COMPACT_ATOMS: atom_id res chain seq x y z
N MET A 1 41.04 23.52 44.98
CA MET A 1 41.74 22.22 45.02
C MET A 1 40.66 21.15 45.19
N LEU A 2 40.06 20.71 44.07
CA LEU A 2 38.85 19.86 44.07
C LEU A 2 39.20 18.53 43.37
N ARG A 3 38.79 17.43 44.00
CA ARG A 3 39.12 16.02 43.68
C ARG A 3 38.79 15.63 42.25
N ALA A 4 39.74 14.99 41.58
CA ALA A 4 39.55 14.29 40.31
C ALA A 4 38.96 12.88 40.53
N ILE A 5 37.88 12.56 39.82
CA ILE A 5 37.31 11.22 39.69
C ILE A 5 37.86 10.62 38.39
N LYS A 6 38.39 9.39 38.51
CA LYS A 6 38.95 8.58 37.42
C LYS A 6 37.82 8.03 36.54
N ASN A 7 37.90 8.26 35.23
CA ASN A 7 37.17 7.48 34.23
C ASN A 7 38.18 6.63 33.44
N PHE A 8 38.06 5.30 33.59
CA PHE A 8 38.79 4.31 32.80
C PHE A 8 38.10 4.18 31.44
N LEU A 9 38.83 4.45 30.35
CA LEU A 9 38.39 4.20 28.98
C LEU A 9 39.03 2.88 28.51
N PHE A 10 38.21 1.85 28.30
CA PHE A 10 38.67 0.56 27.75
C PHE A 10 38.68 0.68 26.22
N PHE A 11 39.85 0.62 25.58
CA PHE A 11 39.96 0.47 24.13
C PHE A 11 39.97 -1.02 23.80
N LEU A 12 38.90 -1.53 23.20
CA LEU A 12 38.90 -2.83 22.52
C LEU A 12 39.39 -2.59 21.08
N THR A 13 40.59 -3.09 20.76
CA THR A 13 41.08 -3.14 19.38
C THR A 13 40.57 -4.44 18.74
N ILE A 14 39.63 -4.34 17.81
CA ILE A 14 39.20 -5.46 16.96
C ILE A 14 40.00 -5.37 15.65
N THR A 15 40.96 -6.29 15.48
CA THR A 15 41.61 -6.55 14.19
C THR A 15 40.58 -7.17 13.24
N ILE A 16 40.25 -6.46 12.15
CA ILE A 16 39.36 -6.93 11.10
C ILE A 16 40.13 -7.93 10.23
N LEU A 17 39.86 -9.22 10.42
CA LEU A 17 40.14 -10.25 9.42
C LEU A 17 38.97 -10.25 8.43
N GLU A 18 39.28 -10.26 7.13
CA GLU A 18 38.33 -10.11 6.02
C GLU A 18 37.01 -10.86 6.22
N LEU A 19 35.90 -10.12 6.15
CA LEU A 19 34.58 -10.60 6.49
C LEU A 19 33.58 -10.23 5.40
N SER A 20 33.81 -10.72 4.18
CA SER A 20 32.83 -10.66 3.09
C SER A 20 31.60 -11.56 3.33
N ILE A 21 31.63 -12.40 4.36
CA ILE A 21 30.57 -13.34 4.72
C ILE A 21 29.63 -12.78 5.80
N LEU A 22 30.04 -11.82 6.64
CA LEU A 22 29.11 -11.24 7.64
C LEU A 22 28.17 -10.20 7.05
N THR A 23 28.54 -9.49 5.98
CA THR A 23 27.68 -8.46 5.40
C THR A 23 26.45 -9.04 4.69
N SER A 24 26.55 -10.24 4.09
CA SER A 24 25.38 -10.91 3.52
C SER A 24 24.48 -11.50 4.61
N VAL A 25 25.05 -12.11 5.64
CA VAL A 25 24.28 -12.71 6.74
C VAL A 25 23.62 -11.63 7.60
N PHE A 26 24.26 -10.47 7.82
CA PHE A 26 23.60 -9.35 8.50
C PHE A 26 22.53 -8.69 7.63
N ASN A 27 22.73 -8.56 6.32
CA ASN A 27 21.68 -8.03 5.44
C ASN A 27 20.49 -8.99 5.32
N ASP A 28 20.72 -10.29 5.19
CA ASP A 28 19.64 -11.30 5.18
C ASP A 28 18.91 -11.35 6.53
N LEU A 29 19.62 -11.23 7.66
CA LEU A 29 19.02 -11.23 9.00
C LEU A 29 18.28 -9.91 9.30
N LEU A 30 18.73 -8.76 8.75
CA LEU A 30 18.00 -7.49 8.81
C LEU A 30 16.80 -7.44 7.85
N LEU A 31 16.90 -8.04 6.66
CA LEU A 31 15.78 -8.20 5.72
C LEU A 31 14.72 -9.17 6.28
N GLU A 32 15.12 -10.21 7.01
CA GLU A 32 14.20 -11.07 7.76
C GLU A 32 13.60 -10.35 8.98
N GLN A 33 14.34 -9.47 9.68
CA GLN A 33 13.78 -8.70 10.81
C GLN A 33 12.82 -7.58 10.40
N GLU A 34 13.06 -6.91 9.27
CA GLU A 34 12.13 -5.94 8.69
C GLU A 34 10.85 -6.63 8.18
N ASN A 35 10.96 -7.85 7.64
CA ASN A 35 9.81 -8.69 7.25
C ASN A 35 9.15 -9.46 8.42
N LEU A 36 9.74 -9.48 9.61
CA LEU A 36 9.19 -10.12 10.81
C LEU A 36 8.70 -9.10 11.85
N LYS A 37 8.23 -7.93 11.41
CA LYS A 37 7.14 -7.29 12.14
C LYS A 37 5.83 -7.93 11.70
N ILE A 38 5.59 -9.15 12.16
CA ILE A 38 4.22 -9.65 12.21
C ILE A 38 3.53 -8.77 13.25
N TYR A 39 2.91 -7.68 12.81
CA TYR A 39 1.95 -6.89 13.59
C TYR A 39 0.67 -7.71 13.79
N ALA A 40 0.81 -8.92 14.32
CA ALA A 40 -0.29 -9.77 14.69
C ALA A 40 -0.96 -9.18 15.93
N ALA A 41 -2.13 -8.59 15.73
CA ALA A 41 -3.04 -8.31 16.82
C ALA A 41 -3.61 -9.64 17.34
N GLN A 42 -3.92 -9.66 18.64
CA GLN A 42 -4.57 -10.80 19.28
C GLN A 42 -5.84 -10.38 20.00
N THR A 43 -6.87 -11.21 19.89
CA THR A 43 -8.03 -11.18 20.78
C THR A 43 -8.05 -12.48 21.59
N THR A 44 -8.27 -12.39 22.90
CA THR A 44 -8.27 -13.57 23.77
C THR A 44 -9.52 -13.63 24.63
N TYR A 45 -10.04 -14.84 24.86
CA TYR A 45 -11.20 -15.07 25.73
C TYR A 45 -10.88 -16.17 26.75
N THR A 46 -11.06 -15.89 28.05
CA THR A 46 -10.79 -16.84 29.15
C THR A 46 -12.06 -17.45 29.74
N SER A 47 -13.25 -16.99 29.35
CA SER A 47 -14.54 -17.49 29.82
C SER A 47 -15.70 -16.95 28.99
N GLY A 48 -16.85 -17.61 29.06
CA GLY A 48 -18.12 -17.10 28.51
C GLY A 48 -18.30 -17.39 27.02
N SER A 49 -19.39 -16.88 26.45
CA SER A 49 -19.75 -17.04 25.05
C SER A 49 -20.18 -15.71 24.45
N GLY A 50 -19.97 -15.52 23.16
CA GLY A 50 -20.35 -14.30 22.46
C GLY A 50 -20.01 -14.36 20.98
N ASN A 51 -19.86 -13.17 20.38
CA ASN A 51 -19.42 -13.03 18.99
C ASN A 51 -18.13 -12.20 18.94
N TRP A 52 -17.18 -12.64 18.14
CA TRP A 52 -16.03 -11.83 17.71
C TRP A 52 -16.35 -11.21 16.36
N THR A 53 -16.26 -9.89 16.24
CA THR A 53 -16.44 -9.19 14.97
C THR A 53 -15.09 -9.06 14.28
N SER A 54 -14.96 -9.61 13.07
CA SER A 54 -13.67 -9.58 12.37
C SER A 54 -13.27 -8.15 11.97
N PRO A 55 -12.08 -7.68 12.33
CA PRO A 55 -11.57 -6.38 11.88
C PRO A 55 -11.00 -6.44 10.45
N ILE A 56 -10.78 -7.64 9.91
CA ILE A 56 -10.16 -7.87 8.60
C ILE A 56 -10.99 -8.82 7.72
N THR A 57 -10.74 -8.79 6.42
CA THR A 57 -11.02 -9.89 5.50
C THR A 57 -9.69 -10.60 5.22
N GLY A 58 -9.66 -11.93 5.28
CA GLY A 58 -8.42 -12.69 5.13
C GLY A 58 -8.33 -13.88 6.07
N ASN A 59 -7.12 -14.39 6.29
CA ASN A 59 -6.89 -15.56 7.15
C ASN A 59 -6.55 -15.15 8.59
N ILE A 60 -7.12 -15.87 9.55
CA ILE A 60 -6.79 -15.76 10.98
C ILE A 60 -6.38 -17.12 11.52
N THR A 61 -5.54 -17.13 12.55
CA THR A 61 -5.23 -18.34 13.33
C THR A 61 -6.04 -18.34 14.60
N VAL A 62 -6.78 -19.42 14.85
CA VAL A 62 -7.58 -19.58 16.06
C VAL A 62 -7.08 -20.79 16.85
N GLU A 63 -6.76 -20.56 18.11
CA GLU A 63 -6.37 -21.57 19.08
C GLU A 63 -7.43 -21.68 20.18
N CYS A 64 -7.88 -22.90 20.45
CA CYS A 64 -8.88 -23.22 21.46
C CYS A 64 -8.30 -24.23 22.45
N TRP A 65 -8.29 -23.92 23.74
CA TRP A 65 -8.05 -24.85 24.84
C TRP A 65 -9.37 -25.13 25.53
N ALA A 66 -9.74 -26.40 25.67
CA ALA A 66 -10.96 -26.81 26.35
C ALA A 66 -10.77 -26.87 27.87
N ALA A 67 -11.88 -26.93 28.59
CA ALA A 67 -11.87 -27.00 30.04
C ALA A 67 -11.57 -28.43 30.55
N GLY A 68 -11.03 -28.54 31.75
CA GLY A 68 -10.84 -29.81 32.45
C GLY A 68 -12.11 -30.26 33.18
N GLY A 69 -12.26 -31.57 33.38
CA GLY A 69 -13.32 -32.16 34.19
C GLY A 69 -13.06 -31.99 35.69
N GLY A 70 -14.13 -31.96 36.49
CA GLY A 70 -14.03 -31.97 37.95
C GLY A 70 -13.67 -33.35 38.51
N GLY A 71 -13.09 -33.37 39.70
CA GLY A 71 -12.83 -34.60 40.44
C GLY A 71 -14.09 -35.11 41.15
N GLY A 72 -14.16 -36.43 41.32
CA GLY A 72 -15.22 -37.12 42.05
C GLY A 72 -15.10 -36.94 43.56
N ARG A 73 -16.23 -37.04 44.25
CA ARG A 73 -16.30 -37.01 45.71
C ARG A 73 -15.74 -38.31 46.32
N GLY A 74 -15.16 -38.21 47.51
CA GLY A 74 -14.81 -39.38 48.31
C GLY A 74 -16.04 -40.09 48.94
N GLY A 75 -15.76 -41.21 49.62
CA GLY A 75 -16.77 -42.08 50.23
C GLY A 75 -17.12 -41.74 51.68
N THR A 76 -17.53 -42.74 52.46
CA THR A 76 -17.87 -42.56 53.88
C THR A 76 -16.78 -43.11 54.81
N GLY A 77 -15.99 -44.07 54.32
CA GLY A 77 -14.85 -44.66 55.02
C GLY A 77 -13.58 -43.80 54.97
N ASN A 78 -12.63 -44.11 55.86
CA ASN A 78 -11.32 -43.49 55.87
C ASN A 78 -10.54 -43.88 54.60
N GLY A 79 -10.03 -42.89 53.86
CA GLY A 79 -9.24 -43.13 52.65
C GLY A 79 -10.08 -43.38 51.38
N ASP A 80 -11.39 -43.60 51.49
CA ASP A 80 -12.29 -43.76 50.35
C ASP A 80 -12.23 -42.53 49.42
N GLY A 81 -11.54 -42.68 48.29
CA GLY A 81 -11.22 -41.58 47.38
C GLY A 81 -12.02 -41.61 46.08
N GLY A 82 -12.43 -40.44 45.61
CA GLY A 82 -13.00 -40.29 44.25
C GLY A 82 -11.93 -40.28 43.16
N GLY A 83 -12.35 -40.52 41.93
CA GLY A 83 -11.49 -40.40 40.73
C GLY A 83 -11.18 -38.94 40.40
N GLY A 84 -9.99 -38.68 39.84
CA GLY A 84 -9.64 -37.35 39.32
C GLY A 84 -10.29 -37.10 37.96
N GLY A 85 -10.58 -35.83 37.64
CA GLY A 85 -11.12 -35.41 36.34
C GLY A 85 -10.07 -35.42 35.23
N GLY A 86 -10.51 -35.59 33.98
CA GLY A 86 -9.64 -35.54 32.80
C GLY A 86 -9.30 -34.09 32.39
N GLY A 87 -8.15 -33.91 31.73
CA GLY A 87 -7.75 -32.63 31.15
C GLY A 87 -8.46 -32.33 29.83
N GLY A 88 -8.60 -31.04 29.50
CA GLY A 88 -9.16 -30.57 28.23
C GLY A 88 -8.19 -30.67 27.05
N GLN A 89 -8.75 -30.79 25.84
CA GLN A 89 -8.00 -30.76 24.58
C GLN A 89 -7.48 -29.36 24.22
N TYR A 90 -6.59 -29.31 23.23
CA TYR A 90 -6.21 -28.14 22.46
C TYR A 90 -6.55 -28.36 20.99
N SER A 91 -6.99 -27.32 20.29
CA SER A 91 -7.19 -27.33 18.84
C SER A 91 -6.75 -26.01 18.22
N ILE A 92 -6.10 -26.07 17.06
CA ILE A 92 -5.71 -24.90 16.26
C ILE A 92 -6.16 -25.05 14.82
N LYS A 93 -6.58 -23.95 14.20
CA LYS A 93 -6.91 -23.90 12.78
C LYS A 93 -6.64 -22.53 12.17
N VAL A 94 -6.22 -22.50 10.92
CA VAL A 94 -6.29 -21.29 10.09
C VAL A 94 -7.64 -21.25 9.37
N ILE A 95 -8.35 -20.13 9.48
CA ILE A 95 -9.67 -19.95 8.84
C ILE A 95 -9.75 -18.61 8.13
N SER A 96 -10.49 -18.57 7.02
CA SER A 96 -10.78 -17.33 6.31
C SER A 96 -12.00 -16.63 6.93
N VAL A 97 -11.91 -15.32 7.10
CA VAL A 97 -12.93 -14.45 7.66
C VAL A 97 -13.19 -13.24 6.77
N THR A 98 -14.33 -12.59 6.98
CA THR A 98 -14.74 -11.38 6.28
C THR A 98 -14.91 -10.23 7.27
N LYS A 99 -14.42 -9.05 6.93
CA LYS A 99 -14.49 -7.85 7.78
C LYS A 99 -15.93 -7.55 8.19
N ASN A 100 -16.11 -7.08 9.41
CA ASN A 100 -17.40 -6.77 10.05
C ASN A 100 -18.37 -7.97 10.19
N THR A 101 -17.94 -9.18 9.85
CA THR A 101 -18.72 -10.39 10.08
C THR A 101 -18.52 -10.90 11.51
N GLN A 102 -19.60 -11.33 12.14
CA GLN A 102 -19.60 -11.87 13.49
C GLN A 102 -19.38 -13.39 13.48
N TYR A 103 -18.41 -13.85 14.27
CA TYR A 103 -18.10 -15.27 14.46
C TYR A 103 -18.35 -15.65 15.92
N ALA A 104 -19.26 -16.60 16.13
CA ALA A 104 -19.63 -17.04 17.47
C ALA A 104 -18.47 -17.80 18.14
N TYR A 105 -18.20 -17.48 19.40
CA TYR A 105 -17.23 -18.18 20.24
C TYR A 105 -17.88 -18.65 21.55
N SER A 106 -17.33 -19.74 22.11
CA SER A 106 -17.69 -20.25 23.43
C SER A 106 -16.46 -20.79 24.13
N VAL A 107 -16.13 -20.26 25.31
CA VAL A 107 -15.06 -20.78 26.16
C VAL A 107 -15.67 -21.73 27.18
N GLY A 108 -15.17 -22.96 27.19
CA GLY A 108 -15.62 -24.02 28.08
C GLY A 108 -15.39 -23.66 29.55
N SER A 109 -16.40 -23.86 30.39
CA SER A 109 -16.26 -23.75 31.84
C SER A 109 -15.60 -25.00 32.42
N GLY A 110 -14.79 -24.82 33.46
CA GLY A 110 -14.27 -25.95 34.24
C GLY A 110 -15.39 -26.84 34.80
N GLY A 111 -15.15 -28.15 34.80
CA GLY A 111 -16.08 -29.11 35.37
C GLY A 111 -16.27 -28.89 36.87
N THR A 112 -17.52 -28.95 37.34
CA THR A 112 -17.84 -28.77 38.76
C THR A 112 -17.25 -29.89 39.61
N ALA A 113 -16.82 -29.58 40.84
CA ALA A 113 -16.44 -30.60 41.81
C ALA A 113 -17.61 -31.53 42.15
N GLY A 114 -17.34 -32.81 42.44
CA GLY A 114 -18.32 -33.71 43.06
C GLY A 114 -18.56 -33.32 44.52
N THR A 115 -19.81 -33.04 44.92
CA THR A 115 -20.15 -32.45 46.23
C THR A 115 -21.05 -33.29 47.15
N THR A 116 -21.91 -34.18 46.62
CA THR A 116 -22.75 -35.09 47.42
C THR A 116 -22.40 -36.56 47.16
N VAL A 117 -22.81 -37.48 48.05
CA VAL A 117 -22.33 -38.89 48.12
C VAL A 117 -22.47 -39.67 46.80
N THR A 118 -23.27 -39.17 45.85
CA THR A 118 -23.49 -39.72 44.50
C THR A 118 -23.17 -38.74 43.37
N LEU A 119 -22.47 -37.64 43.63
CA LEU A 119 -22.14 -36.64 42.60
C LEU A 119 -20.72 -36.86 42.12
N ASP A 120 -20.64 -37.36 40.89
CA ASP A 120 -19.41 -37.36 40.10
C ASP A 120 -18.95 -35.93 39.83
N GLY A 121 -17.70 -35.78 39.44
CA GLY A 121 -17.23 -34.52 38.88
C GLY A 121 -18.00 -34.20 37.60
N GLY A 122 -18.28 -32.91 37.38
CA GLY A 122 -18.85 -32.44 36.14
C GLY A 122 -17.83 -32.53 35.00
N ASN A 123 -18.32 -32.76 33.77
CA ASN A 123 -17.47 -32.64 32.58
C ASN A 123 -17.05 -31.17 32.38
N GLY A 124 -15.83 -30.97 31.88
CA GLY A 124 -15.39 -29.69 31.36
C GLY A 124 -16.17 -29.33 30.09
N GLY A 125 -16.46 -28.05 29.91
CA GLY A 125 -17.06 -27.55 28.69
C GLY A 125 -16.10 -27.59 27.51
N ASP A 126 -16.65 -27.82 26.32
CA ASP A 126 -15.95 -27.63 25.05
C ASP A 126 -15.63 -26.15 24.85
N THR A 127 -14.54 -25.87 24.15
CA THR A 127 -14.19 -24.53 23.67
C THR A 127 -14.25 -24.50 22.16
N SER A 128 -15.00 -23.56 21.60
CA SER A 128 -15.22 -23.47 20.16
C SER A 128 -15.21 -22.05 19.61
N PHE A 129 -14.89 -21.96 18.32
CA PHE A 129 -14.91 -20.74 17.53
C PHE A 129 -15.57 -21.00 16.17
N ALA A 130 -16.26 -19.97 15.67
CA ALA A 130 -17.11 -20.02 14.48
C ALA A 130 -18.03 -21.26 14.52
N THR A 131 -18.76 -21.36 15.64
CA THR A 131 -19.64 -22.47 16.04
C THR A 131 -18.93 -23.80 16.23
N ASN A 132 -18.51 -24.47 15.15
CA ASN A 132 -17.86 -25.78 15.16
C ASN A 132 -16.63 -25.84 14.24
N THR A 133 -16.14 -24.69 13.75
CA THR A 133 -15.02 -24.67 12.80
C THR A 133 -13.69 -24.97 13.47
N VAL A 134 -13.52 -24.50 14.72
CA VAL A 134 -12.43 -24.88 15.62
C VAL A 134 -13.04 -25.32 16.93
N VAL A 135 -12.77 -26.55 17.36
CA VAL A 135 -13.35 -27.15 18.57
C VAL A 135 -12.27 -27.91 19.32
N ALA A 136 -12.10 -27.59 20.59
CA ALA A 136 -11.38 -28.42 21.54
C ALA A 136 -12.39 -29.01 22.54
N LYS A 137 -12.33 -30.33 22.75
CA LYS A 137 -13.25 -31.03 23.66
C LYS A 137 -12.81 -30.98 25.11
N GLY A 138 -13.76 -30.71 26.01
CA GLY A 138 -13.51 -30.69 27.45
C GLY A 138 -13.17 -32.07 27.99
N GLY A 139 -12.47 -32.13 29.12
CA GLY A 139 -12.19 -33.40 29.82
C GLY A 139 -13.43 -33.92 30.55
N THR A 140 -13.60 -35.24 30.68
CA THR A 140 -14.72 -35.78 31.45
C THR A 140 -14.46 -35.68 32.96
N GLY A 141 -15.51 -35.59 33.76
CA GLY A 141 -15.39 -35.62 35.21
C GLY A 141 -14.98 -37.00 35.74
N GLY A 142 -14.34 -37.02 36.91
CA GLY A 142 -14.02 -38.26 37.63
C GLY A 142 -15.22 -38.76 38.42
N LEU A 143 -15.41 -40.07 38.47
CA LEU A 143 -16.51 -40.68 39.22
C LEU A 143 -16.26 -40.59 40.73
N SER A 144 -17.34 -40.41 41.46
CA SER A 144 -17.38 -40.47 42.92
C SER A 144 -17.04 -41.88 43.43
N TYR A 145 -16.74 -41.98 44.72
CA TYR A 145 -16.51 -43.26 45.38
C TYR A 145 -17.67 -44.24 45.19
N ALA A 146 -18.91 -43.76 45.34
CA ALA A 146 -20.12 -44.57 45.19
C ALA A 146 -20.32 -45.11 43.76
N ASN A 147 -19.79 -44.40 42.75
CA ASN A 147 -19.91 -44.75 41.33
C ASN A 147 -18.66 -45.45 40.77
N GLY A 148 -17.82 -46.01 41.65
CA GLY A 148 -16.71 -46.88 41.24
C GLY A 148 -15.38 -46.16 41.00
N MET A 149 -15.25 -44.87 41.38
CA MET A 149 -13.97 -44.15 41.48
C MET A 149 -13.17 -43.99 40.17
N THR A 150 -13.77 -44.32 39.02
CA THR A 150 -13.10 -44.25 37.72
C THR A 150 -12.67 -42.83 37.40
N ALA A 151 -11.46 -42.68 36.89
CA ALA A 151 -10.92 -41.42 36.41
C ALA A 151 -11.74 -40.83 35.25
N GLY A 152 -11.75 -39.51 35.18
CA GLY A 152 -12.14 -38.78 33.99
C GLY A 152 -11.09 -38.96 32.88
N VAL A 153 -11.58 -39.04 31.64
CA VAL A 153 -10.77 -39.21 30.44
C VAL A 153 -10.46 -37.83 29.84
N GLY A 154 -9.20 -37.61 29.48
CA GLY A 154 -8.85 -36.54 28.57
C GLY A 154 -9.29 -36.96 27.17
N ASN A 155 -10.35 -36.34 26.65
CA ASN A 155 -10.99 -36.78 25.41
C ASN A 155 -9.95 -36.93 24.27
N THR A 156 -10.01 -38.03 23.51
CA THR A 156 -9.12 -38.31 22.38
C THR A 156 -9.78 -38.17 21.00
N ALA A 157 -11.07 -37.84 20.98
CA ALA A 157 -11.87 -37.70 19.76
C ALA A 157 -12.70 -36.40 19.78
N GLY A 158 -13.29 -36.05 18.63
CA GLY A 158 -14.27 -34.97 18.50
C GLY A 158 -13.71 -33.54 18.43
N GLY A 159 -12.40 -33.35 18.58
CA GLY A 159 -11.75 -32.07 18.30
C GLY A 159 -11.77 -31.75 16.80
N VAL A 160 -11.88 -30.47 16.46
CA VAL A 160 -11.90 -29.96 15.08
C VAL A 160 -10.86 -28.87 14.94
N GLY A 161 -9.90 -29.07 14.04
CA GLY A 161 -8.80 -28.15 13.75
C GLY A 161 -7.78 -28.82 12.84
N ASP A 162 -6.78 -28.06 12.39
CA ASP A 162 -5.65 -28.58 11.61
C ASP A 162 -4.72 -29.40 12.51
N THR A 163 -4.64 -29.05 13.79
CA THR A 163 -3.96 -29.84 14.81
C THR A 163 -4.80 -29.90 16.07
N VAL A 164 -5.00 -31.11 16.59
CA VAL A 164 -5.67 -31.36 17.88
C VAL A 164 -4.70 -32.08 18.80
N ARG A 165 -4.62 -31.64 20.06
CA ARG A 165 -3.85 -32.32 21.11
C ARG A 165 -4.74 -32.69 22.28
N PHE A 166 -4.49 -33.86 22.84
CA PHE A 166 -5.34 -34.44 23.88
C PHE A 166 -4.92 -33.98 25.27
N GLY A 167 -5.91 -33.81 26.15
CA GLY A 167 -5.66 -33.69 27.57
C GLY A 167 -5.27 -35.04 28.17
N GLY A 168 -4.68 -35.02 29.35
CA GLY A 168 -4.37 -36.23 30.10
C GLY A 168 -5.58 -36.80 30.80
N ASN A 169 -5.57 -38.11 31.04
CA ASN A 169 -6.52 -38.77 31.91
C ASN A 169 -6.25 -38.43 33.38
N GLY A 170 -7.32 -38.36 34.19
CA GLY A 170 -7.19 -38.43 35.63
C GLY A 170 -6.71 -39.82 36.09
N ALA A 171 -6.48 -39.95 37.38
CA ALA A 171 -6.20 -41.22 38.02
C ALA A 171 -7.46 -41.74 38.75
N ASN A 172 -7.59 -43.05 38.85
CA ASN A 172 -8.67 -43.67 39.61
C ASN A 172 -8.47 -43.37 41.10
N GLY A 173 -9.57 -43.20 41.82
CA GLY A 173 -9.57 -43.30 43.28
C GLY A 173 -9.45 -44.75 43.72
N THR A 174 -9.15 -44.95 45.00
CA THR A 174 -9.15 -46.26 45.66
C THR A 174 -9.81 -46.16 47.03
N GLY A 175 -9.93 -47.28 47.75
CA GLY A 175 -10.34 -47.27 49.16
C GLY A 175 -9.33 -46.63 50.13
N THR A 176 -8.19 -46.14 49.65
CA THR A 176 -7.13 -45.57 50.51
C THR A 176 -6.63 -44.19 50.08
N ASN A 177 -6.91 -43.77 48.85
CA ASN A 177 -6.51 -42.48 48.31
C ASN A 177 -7.42 -42.02 47.17
N SER A 178 -7.49 -40.72 46.93
CA SER A 178 -8.17 -40.18 45.75
C SER A 178 -7.22 -40.00 44.57
N GLY A 179 -7.80 -39.95 43.37
CA GLY A 179 -7.04 -39.79 42.13
C GLY A 179 -6.66 -38.34 41.84
N GLY A 180 -5.46 -38.09 41.31
CA GLY A 180 -5.08 -36.81 40.71
C GLY A 180 -5.81 -36.55 39.39
N GLY A 181 -6.04 -35.28 39.07
CA GLY A 181 -6.63 -34.86 37.80
C GLY A 181 -5.61 -34.87 36.66
N GLY A 182 -6.08 -35.03 35.41
CA GLY A 182 -5.23 -35.01 34.23
C GLY A 182 -4.79 -33.60 33.82
N GLY A 183 -3.61 -33.46 33.21
CA GLY A 183 -3.13 -32.19 32.70
C GLY A 183 -3.89 -31.74 31.45
N GLY A 184 -4.17 -30.45 31.32
CA GLY A 184 -4.70 -29.87 30.08
C GLY A 184 -3.66 -29.91 28.95
N ALA A 185 -4.10 -30.07 27.71
CA ALA A 185 -3.22 -29.97 26.55
C ALA A 185 -2.66 -28.54 26.41
N GLY A 186 -1.42 -28.41 25.93
CA GLY A 186 -0.83 -27.13 25.54
C GLY A 186 -0.76 -26.97 24.03
N SER A 187 -0.36 -25.79 23.56
CA SER A 187 -0.20 -25.56 22.11
C SER A 187 1.01 -26.26 21.51
N ASN A 188 1.90 -26.84 22.32
CA ASN A 188 3.06 -27.60 21.82
C ASN A 188 2.93 -29.11 22.07
N THR A 189 2.38 -29.52 23.22
CA THR A 189 2.32 -30.93 23.61
C THR A 189 0.98 -31.30 24.24
N ALA A 190 0.65 -32.59 24.18
CA ALA A 190 -0.49 -33.15 24.91
C ALA A 190 -0.32 -32.96 26.44
N GLY A 191 -1.44 -33.02 27.15
CA GLY A 191 -1.46 -33.05 28.61
C GLY A 191 -1.03 -34.41 29.14
N GLY A 192 -0.29 -34.41 30.25
CA GLY A 192 0.16 -35.61 30.93
C GLY A 192 -0.98 -36.27 31.71
N ASN A 193 -0.99 -37.61 31.75
CA ASN A 193 -1.89 -38.37 32.60
C ASN A 193 -1.48 -38.20 34.08
N ALA A 194 -2.46 -38.21 34.97
CA ALA A 194 -2.22 -38.28 36.40
C ALA A 194 -1.66 -39.64 36.81
N THR A 195 -0.95 -39.68 37.95
CA THR A 195 -0.46 -40.92 38.54
C THR A 195 -0.82 -40.97 40.01
N THR A 196 -1.68 -41.93 40.39
CA THR A 196 -2.19 -42.04 41.77
C THR A 196 -2.78 -40.72 42.26
N THR A 197 -2.21 -40.07 43.27
CA THR A 197 -2.64 -38.77 43.79
C THR A 197 -2.00 -37.58 43.08
N THR A 198 -0.94 -37.77 42.29
CA THR A 198 -0.24 -36.68 41.63
C THR A 198 -0.95 -36.30 40.34
N GLY A 199 -1.32 -35.03 40.23
CA GLY A 199 -1.93 -34.46 39.03
C GLY A 199 -1.01 -34.57 37.81
N GLY A 200 -1.62 -34.76 36.65
CA GLY A 200 -0.90 -34.82 35.38
C GLY A 200 -0.29 -33.46 35.02
N THR A 201 0.93 -33.45 34.49
CA THR A 201 1.57 -32.21 34.03
C THR A 201 0.81 -31.63 32.84
N GLY A 202 0.55 -30.33 32.83
CA GLY A 202 -0.01 -29.65 31.67
C GLY A 202 0.94 -29.69 30.47
N GLY A 203 0.38 -29.68 29.26
CA GLY A 203 1.16 -29.56 28.05
C GLY A 203 1.87 -28.20 27.96
N SER A 204 3.01 -28.16 27.29
CA SER A 204 3.80 -26.93 27.13
C SER A 204 2.99 -25.84 26.42
N LEU A 205 3.08 -24.63 26.97
CA LEU A 205 2.39 -23.40 26.58
C LEU A 205 0.86 -23.50 26.76
N ASN A 206 0.37 -22.82 27.81
CA ASN A 206 -1.04 -22.68 28.20
C ASN A 206 -1.77 -23.97 28.63
N GLY A 207 -1.11 -25.13 28.71
CA GLY A 207 -1.68 -26.34 29.34
C GLY A 207 -1.51 -26.31 30.86
N GLY A 208 -2.62 -26.38 31.59
CA GLY A 208 -2.64 -26.37 33.05
C GLY A 208 -2.42 -27.75 33.66
N ASN A 209 -1.68 -27.83 34.76
CA ASN A 209 -1.55 -29.06 35.53
C ASN A 209 -2.90 -29.52 36.08
N GLY A 210 -3.11 -30.83 36.14
CA GLY A 210 -4.22 -31.39 36.89
C GLY A 210 -4.04 -31.19 38.39
N GLY A 211 -5.15 -31.09 39.13
CA GLY A 211 -5.14 -30.95 40.57
C GLY A 211 -4.75 -32.25 41.25
N ASP A 212 -3.92 -32.16 42.28
CA ASP A 212 -3.57 -33.33 43.09
C ASP A 212 -4.80 -33.90 43.81
N GLY A 213 -4.85 -35.24 43.84
CA GLY A 213 -5.64 -35.99 44.81
C GLY A 213 -4.97 -35.97 46.18
N THR A 214 -5.41 -36.83 47.09
CA THR A 214 -4.94 -36.80 48.47
C THR A 214 -5.03 -38.18 49.13
N ILE A 215 -4.11 -38.42 50.07
CA ILE A 215 -4.13 -39.57 50.99
C ILE A 215 -4.67 -39.18 52.37
N ALA A 216 -4.89 -37.88 52.62
CA ALA A 216 -5.35 -37.41 53.91
C ALA A 216 -6.81 -37.81 54.14
N ASN A 217 -7.17 -38.07 55.39
CA ASN A 217 -8.54 -38.41 55.75
C ASN A 217 -9.44 -37.16 55.72
N GLY A 218 -10.40 -37.11 54.80
CA GLY A 218 -11.40 -36.03 54.75
C GLY A 218 -10.89 -34.76 54.10
N ALA A 219 -10.05 -34.87 53.07
CA ALA A 219 -9.51 -33.73 52.35
C ALA A 219 -10.22 -33.53 51.00
N VAL A 220 -10.41 -32.26 50.64
CA VAL A 220 -10.94 -31.85 49.34
C VAL A 220 -9.85 -32.06 48.29
N GLY A 221 -10.23 -32.53 47.10
CA GLY A 221 -9.30 -32.64 45.97
C GLY A 221 -8.85 -31.26 45.49
N SER A 222 -7.61 -31.12 45.04
CA SER A 222 -7.13 -29.83 44.56
C SER A 222 -7.78 -29.48 43.21
N PRO A 223 -8.07 -28.19 42.96
CA PRO A 223 -8.56 -27.74 41.66
C PRO A 223 -7.47 -27.90 40.59
N GLY A 224 -7.88 -28.07 39.33
CA GLY A 224 -6.97 -28.01 38.19
C GLY A 224 -6.43 -26.59 37.97
N SER A 225 -5.22 -26.50 37.43
CA SER A 225 -4.61 -25.22 37.04
C SER A 225 -5.08 -24.78 35.65
N ALA A 226 -5.09 -23.46 35.41
CA ALA A 226 -5.42 -22.91 34.11
C ALA A 226 -4.32 -23.22 33.06
N TYR A 227 -4.65 -23.54 31.81
CA TYR A 227 -5.98 -23.82 31.25
C TYR A 227 -6.23 -25.33 31.09
N GLY A 228 -7.48 -25.75 31.24
CA GLY A 228 -7.88 -27.13 30.92
C GLY A 228 -7.40 -28.23 31.88
N GLY A 229 -6.74 -27.93 33.00
CA GLY A 229 -6.37 -28.95 34.00
C GLY A 229 -7.59 -29.57 34.68
N GLY A 230 -7.62 -30.90 34.84
CA GLY A 230 -8.68 -31.62 35.55
C GLY A 230 -8.55 -31.49 37.08
N GLY A 231 -9.66 -31.54 37.82
CA GLY A 231 -9.64 -31.49 39.29
C GLY A 231 -9.29 -32.84 39.93
N GLY A 232 -8.58 -32.82 41.06
CA GLY A 232 -8.29 -34.02 41.85
C GLY A 232 -9.53 -34.55 42.59
N GLY A 233 -9.58 -35.84 42.87
CA GLY A 233 -10.65 -36.44 43.67
C GLY A 233 -10.56 -36.07 45.15
N GLY A 234 -11.70 -36.05 45.85
CA GLY A 234 -11.75 -35.91 47.30
C GLY A 234 -11.62 -37.25 48.02
N THR A 235 -11.27 -37.24 49.31
CA THR A 235 -11.35 -38.42 50.18
C THR A 235 -12.46 -38.28 51.21
N LYS A 236 -13.02 -39.40 51.70
CA LYS A 236 -14.08 -39.37 52.71
C LYS A 236 -15.26 -38.50 52.25
N ASN A 237 -16.02 -37.95 53.19
CA ASN A 237 -17.16 -37.06 52.92
C ASN A 237 -16.79 -35.69 52.30
N SER A 238 -15.60 -35.55 51.71
CA SER A 238 -15.10 -34.31 51.13
C SER A 238 -15.22 -34.28 49.62
N ASN A 239 -15.34 -33.06 49.09
CA ASN A 239 -15.57 -32.79 47.68
C ASN A 239 -14.35 -33.11 46.82
N GLY A 240 -14.57 -33.37 45.54
CA GLY A 240 -13.48 -33.26 44.56
C GLY A 240 -13.04 -31.81 44.34
N GLY A 241 -12.00 -31.64 43.54
CA GLY A 241 -11.58 -30.36 43.00
C GLY A 241 -12.34 -30.02 41.72
N SER A 242 -12.53 -28.73 41.44
CA SER A 242 -13.05 -28.28 40.15
C SER A 242 -12.00 -28.41 39.05
N GLY A 243 -12.42 -28.66 37.82
CA GLY A 243 -11.56 -28.49 36.65
C GLY A 243 -11.33 -27.01 36.34
N ALA A 244 -10.28 -26.72 35.58
CA ALA A 244 -9.99 -25.36 35.10
C ALA A 244 -10.75 -25.05 33.80
N GLY A 245 -11.06 -23.77 33.59
CA GLY A 245 -11.70 -23.28 32.36
C GLY A 245 -10.82 -23.38 31.12
N GLY A 246 -11.45 -23.21 29.96
CA GLY A 246 -10.80 -23.13 28.66
C GLY A 246 -10.21 -21.76 28.34
N TYR A 247 -9.72 -21.61 27.11
CA TYR A 247 -9.09 -20.39 26.61
C TYR A 247 -9.20 -20.31 25.08
N ILE A 248 -9.34 -19.11 24.53
CA ILE A 248 -9.27 -18.85 23.09
C ILE A 248 -8.24 -17.77 22.83
N VAL A 249 -7.42 -17.97 21.80
CA VAL A 249 -6.55 -16.94 21.19
C VAL A 249 -6.91 -16.84 19.71
N ILE A 250 -7.18 -15.63 19.23
CA ILE A 250 -7.40 -15.32 17.83
C ILE A 250 -6.27 -14.39 17.41
N THR A 251 -5.45 -14.85 16.48
CA THR A 251 -4.31 -14.10 15.95
C THR A 251 -4.59 -13.68 14.51
N TYR A 252 -4.45 -12.39 14.22
CA TYR A 252 -4.68 -11.80 12.91
C TYR A 252 -3.72 -10.64 12.68
N SER A 253 -3.26 -10.43 11.46
CA SER A 253 -2.46 -9.25 11.12
C SER A 253 -3.41 -8.08 10.93
N ASP A 254 -3.17 -6.98 11.64
CA ASP A 254 -3.95 -5.76 11.46
C ASP A 254 -3.56 -5.18 10.11
N ASN A 255 -4.47 -5.22 9.14
CA ASN A 255 -4.15 -4.66 7.84
C ASN A 255 -4.05 -3.13 7.98
N THR A 256 -3.01 -2.54 7.40
CA THR A 256 -2.83 -1.08 7.40
C THR A 256 -3.32 -0.52 6.08
N ALA A 257 -3.86 0.71 6.11
CA ALA A 257 -4.19 1.36 4.85
C ALA A 257 -2.91 1.59 4.01
N PRO A 258 -2.96 1.46 2.67
CA PRO A 258 -1.77 1.53 1.83
C PRO A 258 -1.06 2.88 1.92
N THR A 259 0.25 2.88 1.68
CA THR A 259 1.07 4.09 1.53
C THR A 259 1.37 4.37 0.06
N VAL A 260 1.69 5.63 -0.29
CA VAL A 260 2.04 6.00 -1.66
C VAL A 260 3.32 6.82 -1.70
N THR A 261 4.24 6.42 -2.59
CA THR A 261 5.44 7.18 -2.96
C THR A 261 5.26 7.77 -4.35
N LEU A 262 5.57 9.06 -4.52
CA LEU A 262 5.53 9.74 -5.82
C LEU A 262 6.85 9.50 -6.56
N ASN A 263 6.76 9.06 -7.81
CA ASN A 263 7.94 8.73 -8.64
C ASN A 263 8.29 9.85 -9.62
N THR A 264 7.30 10.59 -10.14
CA THR A 264 7.60 11.85 -10.86
C THR A 264 8.22 12.84 -9.89
N LEU A 265 9.40 13.36 -10.23
CA LEU A 265 10.18 14.22 -9.34
C LEU A 265 9.45 15.51 -8.98
N ASN A 266 9.66 15.99 -7.76
CA ASN A 266 9.17 17.29 -7.33
C ASN A 266 9.83 18.41 -8.15
N GLY A 267 9.02 19.29 -8.74
CA GLY A 267 9.47 20.35 -9.64
C GLY A 267 9.75 19.89 -11.07
N ASN A 268 9.24 18.73 -11.50
CA ASN A 268 9.41 18.26 -12.88
C ASN A 268 8.86 19.29 -13.89
N ASN A 269 9.56 19.50 -15.00
CA ASN A 269 9.09 20.36 -16.08
C ASN A 269 8.67 19.51 -17.28
N PHE A 270 7.38 19.56 -17.64
CA PHE A 270 6.83 18.83 -18.77
C PHE A 270 6.93 19.61 -20.09
N GLY A 271 7.54 20.80 -20.09
CA GLY A 271 7.64 21.65 -21.27
C GLY A 271 6.24 21.99 -21.76
N THR A 272 5.99 21.84 -23.06
CA THR A 272 4.71 22.18 -23.68
C THR A 272 3.65 21.07 -23.62
N ASP A 273 3.90 19.97 -22.89
CA ASP A 273 2.93 18.89 -22.73
C ASP A 273 1.83 19.30 -21.75
N ILE A 274 0.65 19.56 -22.30
CA ILE A 274 -0.57 19.94 -21.57
C ILE A 274 -1.36 18.73 -21.04
N THR A 275 -0.89 17.52 -21.31
CA THR A 275 -1.47 16.24 -20.87
C THR A 275 -0.43 15.38 -20.14
N PRO A 276 0.23 15.91 -19.09
CA PRO A 276 1.38 15.25 -18.48
C PRO A 276 1.04 13.89 -17.89
N THR A 277 2.03 13.01 -17.87
CA THR A 277 1.95 11.70 -17.21
C THR A 277 2.72 11.70 -15.90
N LEU A 278 2.02 11.37 -14.81
CA LEU A 278 2.53 11.35 -13.44
C LEU A 278 2.65 9.91 -12.95
N GLU A 279 3.80 9.53 -12.41
CA GLU A 279 4.08 8.17 -11.93
C GLU A 279 4.15 8.11 -10.40
N PHE A 280 3.64 7.04 -9.81
CA PHE A 280 3.64 6.77 -8.37
C PHE A 280 3.62 5.26 -8.08
N THR A 281 3.93 4.87 -6.86
CA THR A 281 3.91 3.47 -6.40
C THR A 281 3.16 3.42 -5.08
N GLY A 282 2.11 2.60 -5.03
CA GLY A 282 1.41 2.28 -3.78
C GLY A 282 1.94 0.99 -3.17
N ASN A 283 2.07 0.94 -1.85
CA ASN A 283 2.48 -0.25 -1.14
C ASN A 283 1.45 -0.60 -0.07
N ASP A 284 0.94 -1.83 -0.14
CA ASP A 284 0.25 -2.54 0.92
C ASP A 284 1.24 -3.51 1.58
N ASP A 285 1.57 -3.26 2.85
CA ASP A 285 2.75 -3.79 3.53
C ASP A 285 2.61 -5.28 3.94
N LEU A 286 1.39 -5.84 3.96
CA LEU A 286 1.14 -7.13 4.63
C LEU A 286 0.67 -8.26 3.71
N TYR A 287 -0.04 -7.96 2.62
CA TYR A 287 -0.65 -9.02 1.80
C TYR A 287 -0.35 -8.90 0.30
N LEU A 288 0.29 -7.81 -0.13
CA LEU A 288 0.45 -7.48 -1.55
C LEU A 288 -0.89 -7.55 -2.29
N ASP A 289 -1.98 -7.25 -1.59
CA ASP A 289 -3.32 -7.25 -2.18
C ASP A 289 -3.40 -6.18 -3.27
N ASP A 290 -4.32 -6.36 -4.21
CA ASP A 290 -4.51 -5.36 -5.25
C ASP A 290 -5.07 -4.07 -4.64
N ILE A 291 -4.51 -2.94 -5.06
CA ILE A 291 -4.82 -1.60 -4.57
C ILE A 291 -5.44 -0.73 -5.66
N GLU A 292 -6.15 0.30 -5.22
CA GLU A 292 -6.74 1.34 -6.07
C GLU A 292 -6.22 2.72 -5.64
N TYR A 293 -6.33 3.71 -6.52
CA TYR A 293 -5.73 5.03 -6.30
C TYR A 293 -6.72 6.17 -6.43
N ASN A 294 -6.41 7.25 -5.73
CA ASN A 294 -7.00 8.56 -5.93
C ASN A 294 -5.87 9.59 -6.08
N ILE A 295 -5.86 10.31 -7.21
CA ILE A 295 -4.93 11.39 -7.53
C ILE A 295 -5.66 12.73 -7.57
N GLN A 296 -5.01 13.76 -7.03
CA GLN A 296 -5.45 15.15 -7.15
C GLN A 296 -4.36 15.98 -7.82
N ILE A 297 -4.77 16.84 -8.75
CA ILE A 297 -3.94 17.87 -9.40
C ILE A 297 -4.63 19.22 -9.19
N ASP A 298 -3.88 20.22 -8.78
CA ASP A 298 -4.37 21.56 -8.44
C ASP A 298 -3.37 22.63 -8.91
N ASN A 299 -3.83 23.86 -9.14
CA ASN A 299 -2.97 25.04 -9.31
C ASN A 299 -2.71 25.76 -7.97
N ASN A 300 -3.32 25.31 -6.86
CA ASN A 300 -3.00 25.73 -5.50
C ASN A 300 -2.13 24.70 -4.75
N SER A 301 -1.17 25.19 -3.97
CA SER A 301 -0.15 24.39 -3.28
C SER A 301 -0.65 23.44 -2.18
N ASP A 302 -1.90 23.60 -1.73
CA ASP A 302 -2.50 22.77 -0.69
C ASP A 302 -3.43 21.65 -1.22
N CYS A 303 -3.67 21.64 -2.54
CA CYS A 303 -4.62 20.76 -3.21
C CYS A 303 -6.02 20.77 -2.55
N SER A 304 -6.45 21.92 -2.02
CA SER A 304 -7.75 22.06 -1.32
C SER A 304 -8.93 22.18 -2.27
N THR A 305 -8.70 22.60 -3.52
CA THR A 305 -9.71 22.79 -4.56
C THR A 305 -9.20 22.19 -5.87
N PRO A 306 -8.96 20.87 -5.90
CA PRO A 306 -8.30 20.23 -7.03
C PRO A 306 -9.05 20.50 -8.33
N ILE A 307 -8.30 20.88 -9.37
CA ILE A 307 -8.85 21.02 -10.72
C ILE A 307 -9.17 19.64 -11.32
N LEU A 308 -8.41 18.62 -10.91
CA LEU A 308 -8.65 17.21 -11.25
C LEU A 308 -8.59 16.40 -9.97
N ASP A 309 -9.64 15.64 -9.70
CA ASP A 309 -9.74 14.66 -8.61
C ASP A 309 -10.23 13.35 -9.21
N LYS A 310 -9.33 12.37 -9.32
CA LYS A 310 -9.53 11.18 -10.16
C LYS A 310 -9.31 9.92 -9.36
N VAL A 311 -10.18 8.94 -9.57
CA VAL A 311 -10.13 7.63 -8.89
C VAL A 311 -10.00 6.52 -9.92
N SER A 312 -9.13 5.56 -9.64
CA SER A 312 -8.77 4.53 -10.62
C SER A 312 -9.86 3.48 -10.87
N THR A 313 -10.94 3.50 -10.09
CA THR A 313 -12.12 2.62 -10.28
C THR A 313 -13.05 3.10 -11.39
N THR A 314 -13.10 4.41 -11.65
CA THR A 314 -14.07 5.00 -12.58
C THR A 314 -13.46 5.91 -13.64
N ASP A 315 -12.34 6.56 -13.34
CA ASP A 315 -11.68 7.47 -14.26
C ASP A 315 -10.64 6.76 -15.14
N LEU A 316 -10.54 7.21 -16.39
CA LEU A 316 -9.50 6.76 -17.32
C LEU A 316 -8.15 7.41 -16.99
N GLY A 317 -7.08 6.91 -17.61
CA GLY A 317 -5.74 7.50 -17.52
C GLY A 317 -4.78 6.77 -16.60
N PHE A 318 -5.26 5.81 -15.79
CA PHE A 318 -4.41 4.96 -14.97
C PHE A 318 -3.86 3.77 -15.76
N LEU A 319 -2.56 3.47 -15.60
CA LEU A 319 -1.90 2.34 -16.24
C LEU A 319 -0.80 1.77 -15.36
N ASN A 320 -0.74 0.43 -15.24
CA ASN A 320 0.42 -0.24 -14.67
C ASN A 320 1.59 -0.21 -15.65
N THR A 321 2.69 0.45 -15.28
CA THR A 321 3.86 0.64 -16.15
C THR A 321 4.86 -0.53 -16.08
N VAL A 322 4.63 -1.50 -15.19
CA VAL A 322 5.53 -2.65 -14.98
C VAL A 322 4.99 -3.89 -15.69
N SER A 323 3.75 -4.28 -15.40
CA SER A 323 3.12 -5.47 -16.00
C SER A 323 2.38 -5.16 -17.32
N GLY A 324 2.08 -3.88 -17.59
CA GLY A 324 1.46 -3.40 -18.83
C GLY A 324 0.01 -3.85 -19.07
N GLY A 325 -0.58 -4.62 -18.16
CA GLY A 325 -1.90 -5.25 -18.33
C GLY A 325 -3.02 -4.72 -17.44
N ASP A 326 -2.69 -4.16 -16.27
CA ASP A 326 -3.70 -3.78 -15.28
C ASP A 326 -4.09 -2.30 -15.43
N THR A 327 -5.37 -2.07 -15.70
CA THR A 327 -5.99 -0.74 -15.61
C THR A 327 -6.76 -0.54 -14.32
N HIS A 328 -7.10 -1.64 -13.62
CA HIS A 328 -7.73 -1.69 -12.30
C HIS A 328 -8.17 -3.14 -11.96
N PRO A 329 -8.01 -3.62 -10.71
CA PRO A 329 -7.19 -3.04 -9.64
C PRO A 329 -5.69 -3.24 -9.93
N PHE A 330 -4.79 -2.63 -9.15
CA PHE A 330 -3.34 -2.61 -9.41
C PHE A 330 -2.58 -3.44 -8.40
N ASN A 331 -1.55 -4.17 -8.83
CA ASN A 331 -0.73 -4.91 -7.88
C ASN A 331 0.04 -3.95 -6.94
N SER A 332 -0.03 -4.22 -5.64
CA SER A 332 0.79 -3.54 -4.63
C SER A 332 2.29 -3.61 -4.97
N GLY A 333 3.00 -2.52 -4.70
CA GLY A 333 4.44 -2.37 -4.93
C GLY A 333 4.84 -2.08 -6.38
N GLN A 334 3.91 -2.13 -7.34
CA GLN A 334 4.20 -1.84 -8.74
C GLN A 334 4.01 -0.35 -9.06
N LYS A 335 4.71 0.12 -10.08
CA LYS A 335 4.63 1.51 -10.54
C LYS A 335 3.40 1.69 -11.43
N VAL A 336 2.59 2.67 -11.08
CA VAL A 336 1.39 3.09 -11.80
C VAL A 336 1.58 4.53 -12.29
N SER A 337 1.03 4.83 -13.47
CA SER A 337 0.97 6.17 -14.02
C SER A 337 -0.47 6.67 -14.12
N TYR A 338 -0.68 7.98 -13.97
CA TYR A 338 -1.86 8.69 -14.41
C TYR A 338 -1.50 9.71 -15.49
N THR A 339 -2.11 9.61 -16.68
CA THR A 339 -1.99 10.61 -17.75
C THR A 339 -3.21 11.52 -17.75
N VAL A 340 -3.00 12.85 -17.80
CA VAL A 340 -4.12 13.81 -17.95
C VAL A 340 -4.82 13.56 -19.29
N GLN A 341 -6.15 13.47 -19.27
CA GLN A 341 -6.94 13.07 -20.43
C GLN A 341 -7.23 14.24 -21.38
N SER A 342 -7.54 13.94 -22.65
CA SER A 342 -8.02 14.95 -23.59
C SER A 342 -9.39 15.50 -23.15
N GLY A 343 -9.59 16.81 -23.27
CA GLY A 343 -10.70 17.56 -22.69
C GLY A 343 -10.44 18.08 -21.28
N GLU A 344 -9.33 17.67 -20.66
CA GLU A 344 -8.89 18.08 -19.33
C GLU A 344 -7.50 18.73 -19.36
N GLU A 345 -7.13 19.28 -20.52
CA GLU A 345 -5.80 19.83 -20.77
C GLU A 345 -5.43 20.94 -19.77
N LEU A 346 -4.20 20.90 -19.30
CA LEU A 346 -3.67 21.89 -18.37
C LEU A 346 -3.19 23.14 -19.12
N ASN A 347 -3.46 24.31 -18.55
CA ASN A 347 -2.89 25.55 -19.04
C ASN A 347 -1.42 25.66 -18.62
N THR A 348 -0.70 26.62 -19.19
CA THR A 348 0.67 26.91 -18.74
C THR A 348 0.67 27.45 -17.31
N GLY A 349 1.57 26.93 -16.48
CA GLY A 349 1.63 27.30 -15.07
C GLY A 349 2.33 26.26 -14.21
N THR A 350 2.31 26.50 -12.91
CA THR A 350 2.77 25.55 -11.89
C THR A 350 1.58 24.84 -11.29
N TYR A 351 1.71 23.52 -11.16
CA TYR A 351 0.70 22.64 -10.58
C TYR A 351 1.27 21.87 -9.41
N TYR A 352 0.38 21.40 -8.56
CA TYR A 352 0.65 20.64 -7.35
C TYR A 352 -0.21 19.39 -7.37
N TRP A 353 0.35 18.27 -6.93
CA TRP A 353 -0.34 16.99 -6.99
C TRP A 353 0.02 16.09 -5.81
N ARG A 354 -0.91 15.20 -5.50
CA ARG A 354 -0.79 14.19 -4.45
C ARG A 354 -1.61 12.96 -4.80
N VAL A 355 -1.24 11.83 -4.21
CA VAL A 355 -1.90 10.54 -4.44
C VAL A 355 -2.12 9.84 -3.10
N ARG A 356 -3.22 9.10 -3.00
CA ARG A 356 -3.46 8.13 -1.92
C ARG A 356 -3.96 6.83 -2.52
N ALA A 357 -3.82 5.74 -1.77
CA ALA A 357 -4.27 4.42 -2.18
C ALA A 357 -5.25 3.83 -1.18
N ILE A 358 -6.05 2.89 -1.64
CA ILE A 358 -6.99 2.08 -0.85
C ILE A 358 -6.77 0.62 -1.22
N ASP A 359 -6.83 -0.24 -0.21
CA ASP A 359 -6.82 -1.69 -0.40
C ASP A 359 -8.25 -2.21 -0.15
N PRO A 360 -9.01 -2.58 -1.19
CA PRO A 360 -10.36 -3.13 -1.06
C PRO A 360 -10.38 -4.53 -0.45
N GLY A 361 -9.30 -5.30 -0.59
CA GLY A 361 -9.15 -6.67 -0.07
C GLY A 361 -8.99 -6.71 1.45
N GLY A 362 -8.39 -5.68 2.03
CA GLY A 362 -8.15 -5.60 3.46
C GLY A 362 -8.91 -4.46 4.17
N THR A 363 -8.29 -3.29 4.40
CA THR A 363 -8.94 -2.27 5.26
C THR A 363 -10.14 -1.60 4.59
N ASN A 364 -10.14 -1.56 3.26
CA ASN A 364 -11.08 -0.80 2.44
C ASN A 364 -11.24 0.65 2.93
N THR A 365 -10.12 1.25 3.35
CA THR A 365 -10.03 2.65 3.77
C THR A 365 -8.84 3.27 3.08
N TYR A 366 -9.01 4.50 2.60
CA TYR A 366 -7.90 5.25 2.03
C TYR A 366 -6.80 5.47 3.06
N GLY A 367 -5.56 5.27 2.63
CA GLY A 367 -4.38 5.73 3.35
C GLY A 367 -4.29 7.25 3.42
N SER A 368 -3.26 7.71 4.11
CA SER A 368 -2.92 9.13 4.08
C SER A 368 -2.55 9.56 2.67
N TRP A 369 -2.85 10.81 2.34
CA TRP A 369 -2.27 11.43 1.15
C TRP A 369 -0.75 11.40 1.20
N SER A 370 -0.11 11.20 0.05
CA SER A 370 1.31 11.47 -0.13
C SER A 370 1.64 12.92 0.25
N GLY A 371 2.95 13.21 0.36
CA GLY A 371 3.40 14.60 0.26
C GLY A 371 2.93 15.24 -1.05
N ILE A 372 2.82 16.56 -1.05
CA ILE A 372 2.45 17.34 -2.25
C ILE A 372 3.73 17.63 -3.03
N TYR A 373 3.78 17.20 -4.29
CA TYR A 373 4.84 17.56 -5.23
C TYR A 373 4.31 18.58 -6.25
N SER A 374 5.20 19.32 -6.88
CA SER A 374 4.85 20.25 -7.95
C SER A 374 5.42 19.83 -9.31
N PHE A 375 4.87 20.40 -10.38
CA PHE A 375 5.41 20.35 -11.73
C PHE A 375 5.04 21.62 -12.51
N THR A 376 5.68 21.85 -13.66
CA THR A 376 5.37 22.99 -14.55
C THR A 376 4.98 22.54 -15.96
N VAL A 377 4.09 23.32 -16.56
CA VAL A 377 3.76 23.30 -17.99
C VAL A 377 4.13 24.66 -18.57
N ASP A 378 5.04 24.66 -19.54
CA ASP A 378 5.65 25.84 -20.16
C ASP A 378 4.90 26.33 -21.40
N THR A 379 5.11 27.60 -21.71
CA THR A 379 4.62 28.23 -22.94
C THR A 379 5.46 27.80 -24.15
N GLY A 380 4.78 27.32 -25.19
CA GLY A 380 5.38 26.96 -26.47
C GLY A 380 5.28 28.10 -27.47
N ILE A 381 6.41 28.59 -27.97
CA ILE A 381 6.49 29.55 -29.08
C ILE A 381 6.92 28.77 -30.32
N SER A 382 6.04 28.70 -31.33
CA SER A 382 6.37 28.07 -32.60
C SER A 382 5.58 28.73 -33.72
N ILE A 383 6.23 28.89 -34.87
CA ILE A 383 5.58 29.29 -36.12
C ILE A 383 5.98 28.33 -37.23
N THR A 384 5.08 28.15 -38.19
CA THR A 384 5.33 27.37 -39.41
C THR A 384 4.94 28.19 -40.62
N LEU A 385 5.77 28.18 -41.66
CA LEU A 385 5.39 28.70 -42.97
C LEU A 385 4.54 27.64 -43.67
N THR A 386 3.29 27.96 -44.00
CA THR A 386 2.37 27.02 -44.67
C THR A 386 2.32 27.21 -46.18
N SER A 387 2.92 28.29 -46.69
CA SER A 387 3.25 28.48 -48.11
C SER A 387 4.62 27.89 -48.47
N ASP A 388 5.01 27.98 -49.75
CA ASP A 388 6.22 27.35 -50.29
C ASP A 388 7.55 27.99 -49.83
N GLY A 389 7.51 29.23 -49.32
CA GLY A 389 8.70 29.97 -48.88
C GLY A 389 9.64 30.39 -50.00
N SER A 390 9.22 30.34 -51.26
CA SER A 390 10.08 30.59 -52.40
C SER A 390 9.39 31.47 -53.44
N ILE A 391 9.83 32.73 -53.56
CA ILE A 391 9.25 33.67 -54.52
C ILE A 391 10.12 33.80 -55.77
N GLN A 392 9.52 33.58 -56.93
CA GLN A 392 10.18 33.76 -58.23
C GLN A 392 9.68 35.02 -58.96
N TYR A 393 10.43 36.11 -58.80
CA TYR A 393 10.08 37.37 -59.46
C TYR A 393 10.28 37.36 -60.99
N GLY A 394 11.15 36.50 -61.52
CA GLY A 394 11.51 36.48 -62.93
C GLY A 394 12.33 37.71 -63.34
N THR A 395 12.23 38.12 -64.61
CA THR A 395 12.90 39.32 -65.12
C THR A 395 12.07 40.57 -64.81
N ILE A 396 12.70 41.59 -64.23
CA ILE A 396 12.09 42.89 -63.92
C ILE A 396 12.91 43.98 -64.63
N PRO A 397 12.29 44.87 -65.43
CA PRO A 397 12.98 46.03 -66.02
C PRO A 397 13.58 46.97 -64.95
N SER A 398 14.69 47.62 -65.28
CA SER A 398 15.35 48.61 -64.40
C SER A 398 14.36 49.66 -63.87
N SER A 399 14.50 50.07 -62.61
CA SER A 399 13.62 51.04 -61.94
C SER A 399 12.14 50.65 -61.83
N THR A 400 11.76 49.39 -62.08
CA THR A 400 10.37 48.94 -61.93
C THR A 400 10.19 48.00 -60.74
N SER A 401 8.94 47.90 -60.28
CA SER A 401 8.56 47.08 -59.13
C SER A 401 7.73 45.87 -59.55
N LYS A 402 7.88 44.76 -58.82
CA LYS A 402 7.03 43.57 -58.93
C LYS A 402 6.72 43.03 -57.54
N ASN A 403 5.52 42.51 -57.34
CA ASN A 403 5.10 41.98 -56.04
C ASN A 403 4.47 40.59 -56.14
N THR A 404 4.36 39.92 -54.98
CA THR A 404 3.79 38.57 -54.86
C THR A 404 2.32 38.49 -55.24
N ILE A 405 1.55 39.58 -55.10
CA ILE A 405 0.14 39.62 -55.49
C ILE A 405 -0.02 39.51 -57.01
N GLN A 406 0.86 40.19 -57.77
CA GLN A 406 0.93 40.07 -59.22
C GLN A 406 1.45 38.69 -59.68
N LEU A 407 2.11 37.96 -58.79
CA LEU A 407 2.69 36.62 -59.02
C LEU A 407 1.80 35.46 -58.50
N PRO A 408 0.54 35.75 -58.14
CA PRO A 408 -0.28 34.97 -57.19
C PRO A 408 0.48 34.10 -56.17
N ASP A 409 1.43 34.70 -55.43
CA ASP A 409 2.39 34.00 -54.57
C ASP A 409 2.45 34.61 -53.15
N THR A 410 1.30 34.74 -52.51
CA THR A 410 1.19 35.22 -51.12
C THR A 410 1.76 34.18 -50.15
N GLN A 411 2.53 34.65 -49.16
CA GLN A 411 3.14 33.78 -48.17
C GLN A 411 2.31 33.77 -46.88
N THR A 412 2.22 32.60 -46.23
CA THR A 412 1.35 32.40 -45.05
C THR A 412 2.14 31.80 -43.90
N ILE A 413 2.03 32.42 -42.73
CA ILE A 413 2.65 31.95 -41.48
C ILE A 413 1.55 31.59 -40.50
N GLN A 414 1.61 30.38 -39.96
CA GLN A 414 0.73 29.93 -38.88
C GLN A 414 1.48 29.94 -37.55
N ASN A 415 0.83 30.45 -36.50
CA ASN A 415 1.27 30.21 -35.12
C ASN A 415 0.82 28.81 -34.70
N ASN A 416 1.77 27.88 -34.59
CA ASN A 416 1.54 26.52 -34.11
C ASN A 416 2.06 26.29 -32.68
N GLY A 417 2.42 27.35 -31.96
CA GLY A 417 2.69 27.33 -30.53
C GLY A 417 1.42 27.40 -29.67
N SER A 418 1.59 27.37 -28.35
CA SER A 418 0.51 27.50 -27.36
C SER A 418 0.33 28.93 -26.83
N SER A 419 1.18 29.88 -27.24
CA SER A 419 1.12 31.29 -26.83
C SER A 419 0.74 32.23 -27.97
N THR A 420 0.11 33.35 -27.64
CA THR A 420 -0.03 34.50 -28.56
C THR A 420 1.35 35.10 -28.82
N VAL A 421 1.67 35.42 -30.09
CA VAL A 421 2.98 35.96 -30.49
C VAL A 421 2.86 37.21 -31.35
N ASN A 422 3.90 38.03 -31.36
CA ASN A 422 4.15 39.01 -32.42
C ASN A 422 5.07 38.38 -33.48
N LEU A 423 4.84 38.71 -34.75
CA LEU A 423 5.70 38.32 -35.86
C LEU A 423 6.57 39.50 -36.26
N VAL A 424 7.87 39.25 -36.38
CA VAL A 424 8.86 40.23 -36.85
C VAL A 424 9.56 39.71 -38.10
N ILE A 425 9.86 40.60 -39.05
CA ILE A 425 10.40 40.28 -40.37
C ILE A 425 11.67 41.08 -40.67
N LYS A 426 12.64 40.46 -41.35
CA LYS A 426 13.85 41.13 -41.87
C LYS A 426 14.19 40.65 -43.28
N THR A 427 15.03 41.42 -43.96
CA THR A 427 15.55 41.11 -45.30
C THR A 427 17.08 41.16 -45.32
N SER A 428 17.71 40.35 -46.18
CA SER A 428 19.13 40.47 -46.52
C SER A 428 19.35 41.48 -47.66
N ASN A 429 20.62 41.78 -47.96
CA ASN A 429 21.03 42.29 -49.28
C ASN A 429 20.77 41.25 -50.38
N ALA A 430 20.75 41.69 -51.64
CA ALA A 430 20.65 40.78 -52.78
C ALA A 430 22.04 40.27 -53.18
N THR A 431 22.19 38.95 -53.25
CA THR A 431 23.44 38.24 -53.59
C THR A 431 23.36 37.59 -54.96
N GLY A 432 24.51 37.21 -55.53
CA GLY A 432 24.62 36.66 -56.89
C GLY A 432 25.22 37.69 -57.85
N GLY A 433 26.50 37.56 -58.19
CA GLY A 433 27.24 38.59 -58.92
C GLY A 433 27.50 39.85 -58.07
N THR A 434 27.43 41.05 -58.68
CA THR A 434 27.53 42.35 -57.98
C THR A 434 26.41 42.46 -56.95
N GLN A 435 26.77 42.65 -55.69
CA GLN A 435 25.80 42.78 -54.61
C GLN A 435 24.89 43.99 -54.85
N TRP A 436 23.57 43.78 -54.74
CA TRP A 436 22.66 44.91 -54.61
C TRP A 436 22.39 45.18 -53.13
N THR A 437 22.56 46.44 -52.73
CA THR A 437 22.32 46.88 -51.34
C THR A 437 20.90 47.40 -51.17
N LEU A 438 20.29 47.10 -50.02
CA LEU A 438 18.97 47.66 -49.68
C LEU A 438 19.07 49.18 -49.54
N GLY A 439 18.12 49.91 -50.11
CA GLY A 439 18.00 51.35 -49.93
C GLY A 439 16.55 51.84 -49.90
N SER A 440 16.38 53.14 -49.64
CA SER A 440 15.07 53.79 -49.56
C SER A 440 14.49 54.18 -50.93
N SER A 441 15.35 54.29 -51.94
CA SER A 441 15.00 54.53 -53.35
C SER A 441 15.94 53.75 -54.28
N PRO A 442 15.47 53.32 -55.47
CA PRO A 442 16.33 52.63 -56.45
C PRO A 442 17.50 53.51 -56.90
N GLY A 443 18.69 52.92 -57.01
CA GLY A 443 19.93 53.62 -57.34
C GLY A 443 20.91 52.72 -58.10
N ASN A 444 22.18 53.11 -58.16
CA ASN A 444 23.24 52.25 -58.70
C ASN A 444 23.48 51.06 -57.76
N ASP A 445 23.12 49.86 -58.21
CA ASP A 445 23.14 48.63 -57.40
C ASP A 445 22.36 48.75 -56.07
N ILE A 446 21.33 49.61 -56.02
CA ILE A 446 20.46 49.80 -54.85
C ILE A 446 19.04 49.33 -55.19
N PHE A 447 18.54 48.35 -54.46
CA PHE A 447 17.17 47.84 -54.58
C PHE A 447 16.31 48.28 -53.38
N VAL A 448 15.00 48.32 -53.57
CA VAL A 448 14.02 48.56 -52.49
C VAL A 448 13.25 47.26 -52.25
N LYS A 449 13.09 46.88 -50.98
CA LYS A 449 12.25 45.76 -50.56
C LYS A 449 11.15 46.25 -49.63
N GLU A 450 9.95 45.76 -49.85
CA GLU A 450 8.75 46.12 -49.11
C GLU A 450 7.93 44.88 -48.74
N PHE A 451 7.15 44.97 -47.67
CA PHE A 451 6.20 43.94 -47.25
C PHE A 451 4.83 44.54 -46.92
N SER A 452 3.79 43.71 -46.99
CA SER A 452 2.40 44.09 -46.75
C SER A 452 1.65 42.94 -46.08
N THR A 453 0.76 43.22 -45.13
CA THR A 453 -0.15 42.24 -44.50
C THR A 453 -1.62 42.47 -44.83
N ASN A 454 -1.90 43.39 -45.76
CA ASN A 454 -3.25 43.82 -46.14
C ASN A 454 -3.47 43.75 -47.65
N SER A 455 -2.92 42.69 -48.26
CA SER A 455 -3.03 42.41 -49.70
C SER A 455 -2.63 43.61 -50.56
N GLY A 456 -1.54 44.29 -50.17
CA GLY A 456 -0.90 45.35 -50.95
C GLY A 456 -1.60 46.71 -50.90
N SER A 457 -2.60 46.89 -50.03
CA SER A 457 -3.24 48.21 -49.83
C SER A 457 -2.32 49.21 -49.12
N SER A 458 -1.37 48.74 -48.32
CA SER A 458 -0.20 49.51 -47.88
C SER A 458 1.08 48.67 -47.88
N TRP A 459 2.21 49.33 -48.13
CA TRP A 459 3.53 48.70 -48.19
C TRP A 459 4.47 49.36 -47.18
N THR A 460 5.18 48.54 -46.42
CA THR A 460 6.20 48.97 -45.46
C THR A 460 7.58 48.62 -46.00
N LYS A 461 8.46 49.63 -46.11
CA LYS A 461 9.84 49.45 -46.58
C LYS A 461 10.70 48.75 -45.53
N PHE A 462 11.59 47.88 -45.98
CA PHE A 462 12.75 47.52 -45.18
C PHE A 462 13.71 48.70 -45.12
N THR A 463 14.10 49.09 -43.91
CA THR A 463 14.94 50.27 -43.67
C THR A 463 16.42 49.92 -43.55
N THR A 464 16.73 48.80 -42.91
CA THR A 464 18.08 48.32 -42.66
C THR A 464 18.14 46.82 -42.90
N VAL A 465 19.22 46.35 -43.53
CA VAL A 465 19.46 44.92 -43.75
C VAL A 465 19.59 44.21 -42.41
N ASP A 466 19.14 42.97 -42.33
CA ASP A 466 19.27 42.09 -41.17
C ASP A 466 18.68 42.62 -39.84
N THR A 467 17.92 43.71 -39.89
CA THR A 467 17.21 44.31 -38.75
C THR A 467 15.73 43.95 -38.81
N TYR A 468 15.21 43.40 -37.71
CA TYR A 468 13.79 43.03 -37.59
C TYR A 468 12.89 44.27 -37.50
N GLN A 469 11.78 44.22 -38.25
CA GLN A 469 10.67 45.18 -38.17
C GLN A 469 9.37 44.43 -37.87
N SER A 470 8.37 45.12 -37.33
CA SER A 470 7.07 44.51 -37.03
C SER A 470 6.36 44.06 -38.32
N LEU A 471 5.93 42.80 -38.36
CA LEU A 471 5.09 42.26 -39.44
C LEU A 471 3.63 42.23 -39.02
N SER A 472 3.35 41.65 -37.85
CA SER A 472 2.00 41.52 -37.29
C SER A 472 2.07 41.35 -35.77
N SER A 473 1.03 41.76 -35.06
CA SER A 473 0.95 41.67 -33.60
C SER A 473 -0.23 40.81 -33.14
N SER A 474 -0.12 40.21 -31.95
CA SER A 474 -1.21 39.46 -31.32
C SER A 474 -1.75 38.29 -32.16
N VAL A 475 -0.86 37.52 -32.79
CA VAL A 475 -1.21 36.31 -33.53
C VAL A 475 -1.49 35.19 -32.53
N THR A 476 -2.77 34.87 -32.32
CA THR A 476 -3.20 33.82 -31.37
C THR A 476 -2.80 32.41 -31.85
N PRO A 477 -2.72 31.41 -30.95
CA PRO A 477 -2.50 30.02 -31.34
C PRO A 477 -3.44 29.57 -32.46
N THR A 478 -2.93 28.78 -33.39
CA THR A 478 -3.60 28.26 -34.61
C THR A 478 -3.92 29.30 -35.70
N SER A 479 -3.90 30.60 -35.40
CA SER A 479 -4.16 31.67 -36.38
C SER A 479 -3.04 31.80 -37.40
N SER A 480 -3.39 32.29 -38.59
CA SER A 480 -2.44 32.52 -39.69
C SER A 480 -2.38 33.99 -40.09
N VAL A 481 -1.20 34.43 -40.54
CA VAL A 481 -0.95 35.76 -41.12
C VAL A 481 -0.48 35.58 -42.56
N ASN A 482 -1.23 36.16 -43.48
CA ASN A 482 -0.79 36.31 -44.87
C ASN A 482 0.05 37.58 -45.01
N PHE A 483 1.14 37.48 -45.76
CA PHE A 483 1.94 38.63 -46.12
C PHE A 483 2.46 38.54 -47.56
N ASP A 484 2.60 39.71 -48.15
CA ASP A 484 3.04 39.92 -49.51
C ASP A 484 4.36 40.68 -49.52
N LEU A 485 5.16 40.47 -50.57
CA LEU A 485 6.48 41.06 -50.72
C LEU A 485 6.60 41.77 -52.08
N GLN A 486 7.11 42.99 -52.06
CA GLN A 486 7.41 43.79 -53.25
C GLN A 486 8.91 44.04 -53.34
N ILE A 487 9.43 44.01 -54.56
CA ILE A 487 10.79 44.41 -54.88
C ILE A 487 10.75 45.49 -55.95
N THR A 488 11.58 46.52 -55.80
CA THR A 488 11.91 47.48 -56.86
C THR A 488 13.39 47.34 -57.17
N VAL A 489 13.71 46.97 -58.42
CA VAL A 489 15.10 46.68 -58.84
C VAL A 489 15.89 47.98 -59.09
N PRO A 490 17.24 47.92 -59.08
CA PRO A 490 18.10 49.08 -59.30
C PRO A 490 17.77 49.90 -60.55
N SER A 491 18.06 51.20 -60.49
CA SER A 491 17.93 52.09 -61.65
C SER A 491 19.10 51.94 -62.63
N VAL A 492 20.27 51.60 -62.10
CA VAL A 492 21.47 51.26 -62.85
C VAL A 492 22.12 50.06 -62.19
N THR A 493 22.59 49.11 -62.99
CA THR A 493 23.49 48.03 -62.57
C THR A 493 24.31 47.62 -63.79
N THR A 494 25.52 47.13 -63.55
CA THR A 494 26.38 46.59 -64.61
C THR A 494 26.33 45.06 -64.69
N ASP A 495 25.62 44.42 -63.76
CA ASP A 495 25.55 42.98 -63.64
C ASP A 495 24.09 42.49 -63.56
N TYR A 496 23.72 41.70 -64.57
CA TYR A 496 22.36 41.20 -64.80
C TYR A 496 22.21 39.72 -64.42
N GLN A 497 23.13 39.17 -63.63
CA GLN A 497 23.00 37.83 -63.07
C GLN A 497 21.79 37.74 -62.13
N GLN A 498 21.30 36.51 -61.93
CA GLN A 498 20.21 36.24 -60.98
C GLN A 498 20.60 36.70 -59.57
N LYS A 499 19.64 37.36 -58.90
CA LYS A 499 19.80 37.84 -57.52
C LYS A 499 18.96 37.03 -56.54
N SER A 500 19.52 36.75 -55.37
CA SER A 500 18.86 36.04 -54.27
C SER A 500 18.80 36.92 -53.02
N ILE A 501 17.62 37.01 -52.42
CA ILE A 501 17.34 37.76 -51.18
C ILE A 501 16.68 36.79 -50.20
N THR A 502 17.16 36.78 -48.96
CA THR A 502 16.57 35.99 -47.88
C THR A 502 15.62 36.85 -47.06
N ILE A 503 14.41 36.35 -46.84
CA ILE A 503 13.44 36.90 -45.90
C ILE A 503 13.39 35.98 -44.69
N THR A 504 13.47 36.55 -43.49
CA THR A 504 13.36 35.79 -42.24
C THR A 504 12.23 36.35 -41.41
N VAL A 505 11.32 35.47 -40.97
CA VAL A 505 10.28 35.80 -39.98
C VAL A 505 10.57 35.05 -38.69
N MET A 506 10.33 35.71 -37.56
CA MET A 506 10.52 35.17 -36.23
C MET A 506 9.32 35.50 -35.36
N ALA A 507 8.93 34.57 -34.49
CA ALA A 507 7.95 34.80 -33.45
C ALA A 507 8.62 35.32 -32.19
N VAL A 508 8.02 36.33 -31.56
CA VAL A 508 8.44 36.87 -30.26
C VAL A 508 7.22 37.00 -29.35
N LEU A 509 7.42 36.93 -28.04
CA LEU A 509 6.32 37.20 -27.10
C LEU A 509 5.87 38.67 -27.21
N PRO A 510 4.59 38.97 -26.95
CA PRO A 510 4.00 40.30 -27.12
C PRO A 510 4.67 41.45 -26.38
#